data_AF-A0A6A2W822-F1
#
_entry.id   AF-A0A6A2W822-F1
#
_cell.length_a   1.000
_cell.length_b   1.000
_cell.length_c   1.000
_cell.angle_alpha   90.00
_cell.angle_beta   90.00
_cell.angle_gamma   90.00
#
_symmetry.space_group_name_H-M   'P 1'
#
loop_
_entity.id
_entity.type
_entity.pdbx_description
1 polymer ?
#
loop_
_entity_poly.entity_id
_entity_poly.type
_entity_poly.pdbx_seq_one_letter_code
_entity_poly.pdbx_strand_id
1 'polypeptide(L)'
;MGKEIALLMVGMVMAEWAQVELMIMGKAAMSHGMPNLVFVFYSNVLASLILLPSSFLFHRSHRPPLTFSILCWFFLLGLLGCFAQITGYAGIYYSSPTLVTAILNLIPGFTFILAVAFSLVDSQVLKQNSF
;
A
#
# COMPACT_ATOMS: atom_id res chain seq x y z
N MET A 1 1.59 27.20 7.91
CA MET A 1 0.57 26.76 6.94
C MET A 1 1.15 26.41 5.56
N GLY A 2 1.88 27.31 4.87
CA GLY A 2 2.39 27.00 3.51
C GLY A 2 3.42 25.87 3.41
N LYS A 3 4.31 25.71 4.40
CA LYS A 3 5.37 24.67 4.37
C LYS A 3 4.85 23.24 4.58
N GLU A 4 3.78 23.06 5.36
CA GLU A 4 3.18 21.73 5.59
C GLU A 4 2.38 21.27 4.38
N ILE A 5 1.63 22.18 3.74
CA ILE A 5 0.93 21.90 2.48
C ILE A 5 1.94 21.57 1.38
N ALA A 6 3.07 22.30 1.31
CA ALA A 6 4.14 21.98 0.37
C ALA A 6 4.74 20.59 0.61
N LEU A 7 4.95 20.19 1.87
CA LEU A 7 5.41 18.83 2.19
C LEU A 7 4.40 17.76 1.77
N LEU A 8 3.10 17.99 1.99
CA LEU A 8 2.04 17.08 1.55
C LEU A 8 1.97 16.97 0.02
N MET A 9 2.11 18.08 -0.69
CA MET A 9 2.14 18.10 -2.15
C MET A 9 3.37 17.37 -2.70
N VAL A 10 4.55 17.60 -2.11
CA VAL A 10 5.76 16.87 -2.48
C VAL A 10 5.57 15.37 -2.24
N GLY A 11 4.99 14.97 -1.11
CA GLY A 11 4.67 13.58 -0.83
C GLY A 11 3.74 12.94 -1.87
N MET A 12 2.66 13.63 -2.26
CA MET A 12 1.74 13.17 -3.30
C MET A 12 2.44 13.03 -4.65
N VAL A 13 3.23 14.02 -5.07
CA VAL A 13 3.95 13.98 -6.36
C VAL A 13 4.94 12.81 -6.40
N MET A 14 5.68 12.57 -5.31
CA MET A 14 6.61 11.44 -5.22
C MET A 14 5.87 10.08 -5.28
N ALA A 15 4.70 9.98 -4.65
CA ALA A 15 3.88 8.77 -4.69
C ALA A 15 3.35 8.48 -6.10
N GLU A 16 2.83 9.50 -6.79
CA GLU A 16 2.36 9.37 -8.18
C GLU A 16 3.50 8.97 -9.13
N TRP A 17 4.68 9.57 -8.95
CA TRP A 17 5.88 9.19 -9.72
C TRP A 17 6.26 7.73 -9.50
N ALA A 18 6.34 7.29 -8.25
CA ALA A 18 6.65 5.90 -7.93
C ALA A 18 5.60 4.93 -8.51
N GLN A 19 4.32 5.32 -8.48
CA GLN A 19 3.24 4.54 -9.07
C GLN A 19 3.39 4.39 -10.59
N VAL A 20 3.73 5.48 -11.28
CA VAL A 20 3.94 5.48 -12.74
C VAL A 20 5.19 4.66 -13.10
N GLU A 21 6.29 4.80 -12.35
CA GLU A 21 7.52 4.03 -12.55
C GLU A 21 7.27 2.53 -12.44
N LEU A 22 6.56 2.09 -11.39
CA LEU A 22 6.15 0.70 -11.19
C LEU A 22 5.31 0.18 -12.37
N MET A 23 4.38 0.99 -12.88
CA MET A 23 3.52 0.62 -14.00
C MET A 23 4.32 0.45 -15.31
N ILE A 24 5.26 1.36 -15.59
CA ILE A 24 6.13 1.31 -16.77
C ILE A 24 7.05 0.10 -16.70
N MET A 25 7.71 -0.10 -15.56
CA MET A 25 8.64 -1.21 -15.37
C MET A 25 7.92 -2.56 -15.36
N GLY A 26 6.70 -2.61 -14.79
CA GLY A 26 5.81 -3.77 -14.88
C GLY A 26 5.42 -4.10 -16.32
N LYS A 27 5.04 -3.10 -17.14
CA LYS A 27 4.77 -3.30 -18.57
C LYS A 27 6.00 -3.78 -19.34
N ALA A 28 7.17 -3.20 -19.08
CA ALA A 28 8.42 -3.61 -19.70
C ALA A 28 8.77 -5.08 -19.36
N ALA A 29 8.64 -5.47 -18.09
CA ALA A 29 8.89 -6.83 -17.63
C ALA A 29 7.92 -7.86 -18.26
N MET A 30 6.63 -7.53 -18.35
CA MET A 30 5.63 -8.37 -19.02
C MET A 30 5.91 -8.54 -20.52
N SER A 31 6.38 -7.48 -21.20
CA SER A 31 6.70 -7.54 -22.63
C SER A 31 7.84 -8.51 -22.95
N HIS A 32 8.71 -8.77 -21.97
CA HIS A 32 9.78 -9.79 -22.04
C HIS A 32 9.31 -11.21 -21.65
N GLY A 33 8.00 -11.42 -21.45
CA GLY A 33 7.45 -12.73 -21.10
C GLY A 33 7.54 -13.09 -19.62
N MET A 34 7.91 -12.15 -18.74
CA MET A 34 7.98 -12.41 -17.30
C MET A 34 6.57 -12.35 -16.67
N PRO A 35 6.17 -13.35 -15.86
CA PRO A 35 4.88 -13.31 -15.19
C PRO A 35 4.83 -12.16 -14.16
N ASN A 36 3.72 -11.43 -14.14
CA ASN A 36 3.47 -10.29 -13.24
C ASN A 36 3.80 -10.58 -11.77
N LEU A 37 3.45 -11.78 -11.31
CA LEU A 37 3.67 -12.22 -9.93
C LEU A 37 5.14 -12.15 -9.52
N VAL A 38 6.02 -12.59 -10.42
CA VAL A 38 7.46 -12.64 -10.16
C VAL A 38 8.02 -11.23 -10.10
N PHE A 39 7.59 -10.35 -11.00
CA PHE A 39 8.00 -8.93 -10.99
C PHE A 39 7.60 -8.23 -9.67
N VAL A 40 6.34 -8.38 -9.26
CA VAL A 40 5.83 -7.78 -8.02
C VAL A 40 6.56 -8.35 -6.79
N PHE A 41 6.81 -9.66 -6.76
CA PHE A 41 7.53 -10.31 -5.67
C PHE A 41 8.95 -9.74 -5.52
N TYR A 42 9.70 -9.64 -6.62
CA TYR A 42 11.05 -9.06 -6.60
C TYR A 42 11.05 -7.61 -6.13
N SER A 43 10.11 -6.80 -6.63
CA SER A 43 9.99 -5.40 -6.20
C SER A 43 9.70 -5.28 -4.71
N ASN A 44 8.84 -6.13 -4.16
CA ASN A 44 8.48 -6.09 -2.74
C ASN A 44 9.63 -6.56 -1.84
N VAL A 45 10.42 -7.55 -2.29
CA VAL A 45 11.63 -8.00 -1.60
C VAL A 45 12.69 -6.91 -1.62
N LEU A 46 12.92 -6.24 -2.76
CA LEU A 46 13.84 -5.11 -2.88
C LEU A 46 13.41 -3.94 -2.00
N ALA A 47 12.12 -3.59 -2.00
CA ALA A 47 11.57 -2.54 -1.15
C ALA A 47 11.78 -2.87 0.33
N SER A 48 11.52 -4.12 0.75
CA SER A 48 11.80 -4.59 2.11
C SER A 48 13.29 -4.49 2.46
N LEU A 49 14.17 -4.91 1.54
CA LEU A 49 15.61 -4.87 1.72
C LEU A 49 16.16 -3.43 1.83
N ILE A 50 15.51 -2.45 1.21
CA ILE A 50 15.89 -1.03 1.30
C ILE A 50 15.28 -0.38 2.54
N LEU A 51 14.01 -0.67 2.84
CA LEU A 51 13.29 -0.15 3.99
C LEU A 51 13.87 -0.65 5.32
N LEU A 52 14.32 -1.89 5.39
CA LEU A 52 14.87 -2.50 6.60
C LEU A 52 16.14 -1.78 7.13
N PRO A 53 17.18 -1.52 6.31
CA PRO A 53 18.33 -0.73 6.72
C PRO A 53 18.00 0.76 6.85
N SER A 54 17.14 1.32 5.99
CA SER A 54 16.70 2.71 6.11
C SER A 54 15.99 2.97 7.45
N SER A 55 15.07 2.08 7.84
CA SER A 55 14.38 2.11 9.14
C SER A 55 15.37 1.98 10.30
N PHE A 56 16.39 1.14 10.17
CA PHE A 56 17.41 0.98 11.21
C PHE A 56 18.30 2.22 11.39
N LEU A 57 18.58 2.94 10.29
CA LEU A 57 19.43 4.13 10.28
C LEU A 57 18.68 5.41 10.66
N PHE A 58 17.44 5.60 10.19
CA PHE A 58 16.67 6.83 10.40
C PHE A 58 16.05 6.95 11.81
N HIS A 59 15.74 5.83 12.48
CA HIS A 59 14.91 5.83 13.69
C HIS A 59 15.66 5.46 14.99
N ARG A 60 16.96 5.80 15.09
CA ARG A 60 17.82 5.45 16.25
C ARG A 60 17.29 5.94 17.61
N SER A 61 16.41 6.95 17.67
CA SER A 61 16.06 7.63 18.94
C SER A 61 14.65 7.39 19.50
N HIS A 62 13.69 6.80 18.76
CA HIS A 62 12.28 6.72 19.21
C HIS A 62 11.59 5.45 18.69
N ARG A 63 12.10 4.26 19.06
CA ARG A 63 11.50 2.99 18.59
C ARG A 63 10.26 2.61 19.41
N PRO A 64 9.08 2.41 18.82
CA PRO A 64 8.11 1.48 19.36
C PRO A 64 8.70 0.06 19.28
N PRO A 65 8.56 -0.79 20.31
CA PRO A 65 9.16 -2.11 20.33
C PRO A 65 8.62 -2.97 19.19
N LEU A 66 9.52 -3.56 18.40
CA LEU A 66 9.21 -4.56 17.39
C LEU A 66 8.79 -5.85 18.09
N THR A 67 7.52 -5.94 18.48
CA THR A 67 6.95 -7.12 19.14
C THR A 67 6.74 -8.23 18.11
N PHE A 68 6.93 -9.49 18.52
CA PHE A 68 6.68 -10.67 17.67
C PHE A 68 5.28 -10.67 17.04
N SER A 69 4.29 -10.08 17.72
CA SER A 69 2.95 -9.85 17.18
C SER A 69 2.94 -9.01 15.90
N ILE A 70 3.73 -7.93 15.84
CA ILE A 70 3.80 -7.04 14.67
C ILE A 70 4.45 -7.77 13.49
N LEU A 71 5.51 -8.55 13.75
CA LEU A 71 6.14 -9.42 12.74
C LEU A 71 5.17 -10.48 12.21
N CYS A 72 4.39 -11.10 13.09
CA CYS A 72 3.34 -12.05 12.70
C CYS A 72 2.26 -11.39 11.84
N TRP A 73 1.83 -10.18 12.20
CA TRP A 73 0.89 -9.39 11.40
C TRP A 73 1.44 -9.06 10.01
N PHE A 74 2.70 -8.62 9.89
CA PHE A 74 3.33 -8.39 8.59
C PHE A 74 3.44 -9.68 7.77
N PHE A 75 3.77 -10.80 8.41
CA PHE A 75 3.81 -12.11 7.77
C PHE A 75 2.44 -12.53 7.25
N LEU A 76 1.38 -12.39 8.06
CA LEU A 76 0.00 -12.67 7.65
C LEU A 76 -0.46 -11.74 6.52
N LEU A 77 -0.08 -10.46 6.54
CA LEU A 77 -0.35 -9.52 5.45
C LEU A 77 0.32 -9.95 4.14
N GLY A 78 1.58 -10.38 4.22
CA GLY A 78 2.31 -10.93 3.07
C GLY A 78 1.68 -12.24 2.55
N LEU A 79 1.28 -13.13 3.46
CA LEU A 79 0.59 -14.38 3.12
C LEU A 79 -0.75 -14.12 2.43
N LEU A 80 -1.54 -13.17 2.96
CA LEU A 80 -2.79 -12.73 2.37
C LEU A 80 -2.58 -12.11 0.99
N GLY A 81 -1.50 -11.34 0.80
CA GLY A 81 -1.11 -10.80 -0.50
C GLY A 81 -0.80 -11.89 -1.54
N CYS A 82 -0.04 -12.92 -1.15
CA CYS A 82 0.19 -14.10 -2.00
C CYS A 82 -1.11 -14.82 -2.34
N PHE A 83 -1.99 -15.03 -1.36
CA PHE A 83 -3.30 -15.65 -1.57
C PHE A 83 -4.16 -14.83 -2.54
N ALA A 84 -4.21 -13.51 -2.35
CA ALA A 84 -4.94 -12.59 -3.22
C ALA A 84 -4.37 -12.59 -4.65
N GLN A 85 -3.05 -12.74 -4.82
CA GLN A 85 -2.42 -12.88 -6.14
C GLN A 85 -2.82 -14.18 -6.84
N ILE A 86 -2.81 -15.30 -6.13
CA ILE A 86 -3.22 -16.62 -6.64
C ILE A 86 -4.71 -16.59 -7.03
N THR A 87 -5.56 -16.09 -6.14
CA THR A 87 -6.98 -15.89 -6.41
C THR A 87 -7.22 -14.86 -7.52
N GLY A 88 -6.37 -13.84 -7.64
CA GLY A 88 -6.41 -12.84 -8.70
C GLY A 88 -6.12 -13.43 -10.08
N TYR A 89 -5.14 -14.32 -10.21
CA TYR A 89 -4.90 -15.05 -11.47
C TYR A 89 -6.06 -15.97 -11.84
N ALA A 90 -6.61 -16.70 -10.86
CA ALA A 90 -7.83 -17.49 -11.05
C ALA A 90 -9.04 -16.59 -11.41
N GLY A 91 -9.09 -15.39 -10.84
CA GLY A 91 -10.11 -14.38 -11.04
C GLY A 91 -10.03 -13.71 -12.42
N ILE A 92 -8.85 -13.38 -12.94
CA ILE A 92 -8.68 -12.83 -14.30
C ILE A 92 -9.18 -13.84 -15.36
N TYR A 93 -9.05 -15.14 -15.08
CA TYR A 93 -9.60 -16.19 -15.93
C TYR A 93 -11.15 -16.22 -15.95
N TYR A 94 -11.81 -15.63 -14.95
CA TYR A 94 -13.26 -15.66 -14.76
C TYR A 94 -13.94 -14.28 -14.72
N SER A 95 -13.17 -13.20 -14.68
CA SER A 95 -13.66 -11.88 -14.28
C SER A 95 -13.39 -10.83 -15.36
N SER A 96 -14.46 -10.10 -15.71
CA SER A 96 -14.43 -9.05 -16.71
C SER A 96 -13.67 -7.82 -16.18
N PRO A 97 -12.89 -7.11 -17.02
CA PRO A 97 -12.25 -5.83 -16.69
C PRO A 97 -13.21 -4.79 -16.06
N THR A 98 -14.49 -4.88 -16.39
CA THR A 98 -15.56 -4.04 -15.83
C THR A 98 -15.75 -4.25 -14.33
N LEU A 99 -15.68 -5.50 -13.84
CA LEU A 99 -15.81 -5.80 -12.40
C LEU A 99 -14.64 -5.21 -11.60
N VAL A 100 -13.42 -5.38 -12.10
CA VAL A 100 -12.21 -4.82 -11.48
C VAL A 100 -12.32 -3.29 -11.36
N THR A 101 -12.76 -2.64 -12.44
CA THR A 101 -12.95 -1.18 -12.45
C THR A 101 -14.05 -0.74 -11.48
N ALA A 102 -15.16 -1.49 -11.39
CA ALA A 102 -16.24 -1.21 -10.44
C ALA A 102 -15.77 -1.36 -8.98
N ILE A 103 -15.01 -2.40 -8.66
CA ILE A 103 -14.43 -2.60 -7.33
C ILE A 103 -13.50 -1.43 -6.97
N LEU A 104 -12.62 -1.00 -7.88
CA LEU A 104 -11.71 0.13 -7.63
C LEU A 104 -12.46 1.43 -7.29
N ASN A 105 -13.56 1.72 -7.99
CA ASN A 105 -14.39 2.90 -7.69
C ASN A 105 -15.17 2.78 -6.37
N LEU A 106 -15.42 1.56 -5.90
CA LEU A 106 -16.07 1.29 -4.63
C LEU A 106 -15.13 1.40 -3.43
N ILE A 107 -13.81 1.35 -3.62
CA ILE A 107 -12.80 1.49 -2.55
C ILE A 107 -13.05 2.74 -1.69
N PRO A 108 -13.10 3.98 -2.23
CA PRO A 108 -13.30 5.17 -1.40
C PRO A 108 -14.65 5.16 -0.65
N GLY A 109 -15.71 4.63 -1.28
CA GLY A 109 -17.02 4.49 -0.62
C GLY A 109 -16.99 3.49 0.53
N PHE A 110 -16.33 2.35 0.34
CA PHE A 110 -16.17 1.33 1.37
C PHE A 110 -15.28 1.81 2.52
N THR A 111 -14.18 2.51 2.23
CA THR A 111 -13.33 3.15 3.23
C THR A 111 -14.11 4.14 4.09
N PHE A 112 -15.01 4.92 3.50
CA PHE A 112 -15.88 5.83 4.24
C PHE A 112 -16.84 5.09 5.18
N ILE A 113 -17.50 4.03 4.68
CA ILE A 113 -18.40 3.21 5.51
C ILE A 113 -17.65 2.59 6.69
N LEU A 114 -16.46 2.03 6.47
CA LEU A 114 -15.60 1.50 7.53
C LEU A 114 -15.19 2.58 8.53
N ALA A 115 -14.80 3.76 8.06
CA ALA A 115 -14.39 4.87 8.92
C ALA A 115 -15.55 5.36 9.82
N VAL A 116 -16.78 5.36 9.30
CA VAL A 116 -18.00 5.65 10.07
C VAL A 116 -18.33 4.51 11.02
N ALA A 117 -18.28 3.26 10.58
CA ALA A 117 -18.58 2.08 11.39
C ALA A 117 -17.63 1.92 12.58
N PHE A 118 -16.35 2.26 12.40
CA PHE A 118 -15.37 2.28 13.48
C PHE A 118 -15.30 3.61 14.24
N SER A 119 -16.19 4.57 13.95
CA SER A 119 -16.21 5.91 14.55
C SER A 119 -14.85 6.61 14.56
N LEU A 120 -13.95 6.27 13.62
CA LEU A 120 -12.66 6.94 13.47
C LEU A 120 -12.84 8.43 13.10
N VAL A 121 -14.00 8.77 12.53
CA VAL A 121 -14.42 10.14 12.26
C VAL A 121 -14.62 10.95 13.55
N ASP A 122 -15.21 10.36 14.59
CA ASP A 122 -15.48 11.05 15.86
C ASP A 122 -14.15 11.37 16.60
N SER A 123 -13.20 10.44 16.53
CA SER A 123 -11.87 10.59 17.14
C SER A 123 -11.00 11.69 16.50
N GLN A 124 -11.18 11.97 15.20
CA GLN A 124 -10.48 13.06 14.50
C GLN A 124 -11.10 14.42 14.82
N VAL A 125 -12.44 14.49 14.89
CA VAL A 125 -13.18 15.72 15.23
C VAL A 125 -12.88 16.18 16.65
N LEU A 126 -12.76 15.26 17.61
CA LEU A 126 -12.40 15.60 19.00
C LEU A 126 -10.93 16.03 19.15
N LYS A 127 -10.02 15.53 18.30
CA LYS A 127 -8.60 15.91 18.33
C LYS A 127 -8.33 17.25 17.63
N GLN A 128 -9.18 17.65 16.68
CA GLN A 128 -9.10 18.94 16.00
C GLN A 128 -9.67 20.10 16.84
N ASN A 129 -10.56 19.82 17.79
CA ASN A 129 -11.15 20.80 18.73
C ASN A 129 -10.33 21.03 20.02
N SER A 130 -9.16 20.39 20.18
CA SER A 130 -8.28 20.55 21.35
C SER A 130 -6.95 21.27 21.04
N PHE A 131 -6.90 22.05 19.95
CA PHE A 131 -5.80 22.97 19.64
C PHE A 131 -6.34 24.39 19.48
#